data_AF-A0A6G7YXN8-F1
#
_entry.id   AF-A0A6G7YXN8-F1
#
_cell.length_a   1.000
_cell.length_b   1.000
_cell.length_c   1.000
_cell.angle_alpha   90.00
_cell.angle_beta   90.00
_cell.angle_gamma   90.00
#
_symmetry.space_group_name_H-M   'P 1'
#
loop_
_entity.id
_entity.type
_entity.pdbx_description
1 polymer ?
#
loop_
_entity_poly.entity_id
_entity_poly.type
_entity_poly.pdbx_seq_one_letter_code
_entity_poly.pdbx_strand_id
1 'polypeptide(L)'
;MKHVGIRAVGLPLMLALMSACAPEEQVGAPTTRAGQPLNPAETAARIAAINAAATLGNQAVVQEQFTALHSDMMKSMRLQDVTRRVDPEAARSIVLQMQGVRGAAWVDTQNLLVRVSGPELKSYATLNEICSRLDPLGDTLGVTVNLQDVTATTGDAVNTLTRNCQLMPGEQAFAEMPRKMDVIDPELRAQHARNAANARSGNVKSQNDYSKGDQAAIDAIPEM
;
A
#
# COMPACT_ATOMS: atom_id res chain seq x y z
N MET A 1 9.44 -64.35 -55.81
CA MET A 1 10.56 -63.78 -56.57
C MET A 1 10.78 -62.34 -56.15
N LYS A 2 12.02 -62.03 -55.76
CA LYS A 2 12.69 -60.71 -55.70
C LYS A 2 12.25 -59.68 -54.63
N HIS A 3 13.18 -59.54 -53.68
CA HIS A 3 13.50 -58.47 -52.72
C HIS A 3 13.15 -57.03 -53.12
N VAL A 4 12.82 -56.20 -52.12
CA VAL A 4 13.48 -54.92 -51.66
C VAL A 4 12.75 -54.53 -50.34
N GLY A 5 13.32 -54.20 -49.18
CA GLY A 5 14.67 -53.79 -48.81
C GLY A 5 14.74 -52.29 -48.51
N ILE A 6 14.11 -51.77 -47.43
CA ILE A 6 14.33 -50.38 -46.98
C ILE A 6 14.70 -50.36 -45.49
N ARG A 7 15.86 -49.74 -45.24
CA ARG A 7 16.56 -49.60 -43.97
C ARG A 7 16.07 -48.39 -43.18
N ALA A 8 16.14 -48.56 -41.85
CA ALA A 8 16.27 -47.62 -40.75
C ALA A 8 16.57 -46.14 -41.06
N VAL A 9 15.89 -45.26 -40.33
CA VAL A 9 16.51 -44.06 -39.72
C VAL A 9 15.97 -43.94 -38.29
N GLY A 10 16.87 -44.15 -37.32
CA GLY A 10 16.61 -43.87 -35.92
C GLY A 10 16.65 -42.36 -35.66
N LEU A 11 15.68 -41.86 -34.91
CA LEU A 11 15.64 -40.49 -34.43
C LEU A 11 16.00 -40.50 -32.93
N PRO A 12 17.17 -39.98 -32.51
CA PRO A 12 17.48 -39.83 -31.10
C PRO A 12 16.86 -38.54 -30.57
N LEU A 13 16.10 -38.70 -29.48
CA LEU A 13 16.19 -37.95 -28.23
C LEU A 13 16.86 -36.54 -28.30
N MET A 14 16.05 -35.49 -28.24
CA MET A 14 16.41 -34.27 -27.53
C MET A 14 15.21 -33.81 -26.69
N LEU A 15 15.16 -34.33 -25.47
CA LEU A 15 14.28 -33.86 -24.41
C LEU A 15 14.91 -32.57 -23.85
N ALA A 16 14.57 -31.42 -24.44
CA ALA A 16 14.93 -30.12 -23.90
C ALA A 16 14.14 -29.90 -22.60
N LEU A 17 14.79 -30.15 -21.47
CA LEU A 17 14.36 -29.69 -20.15
C LEU A 17 14.40 -28.16 -20.15
N MET A 18 13.31 -27.55 -20.61
CA MET A 18 13.01 -26.15 -20.33
C MET A 18 12.78 -26.04 -18.82
N SER A 19 13.85 -25.66 -18.12
CA SER A 19 13.80 -25.21 -16.74
C SER A 19 12.76 -24.10 -16.65
N ALA A 20 11.59 -24.44 -16.11
CA ALA A 20 10.54 -23.51 -15.79
C ALA A 20 11.05 -22.63 -14.65
N CYS A 21 11.67 -21.50 -15.02
CA CYS A 21 11.81 -20.38 -14.12
C CYS A 21 10.38 -19.86 -13.91
N ALA A 22 9.74 -20.33 -12.84
CA ALA A 22 8.47 -19.78 -12.40
C ALA A 22 8.70 -18.27 -12.20
N PRO A 23 7.95 -17.39 -12.88
CA PRO A 23 8.00 -15.98 -12.57
C PRO A 23 7.55 -15.84 -11.12
N GLU A 24 8.48 -15.40 -10.28
CA GLU A 24 8.18 -14.88 -8.96
C GLU A 24 7.04 -13.89 -9.13
N GLU A 25 5.95 -14.13 -8.40
CA GLU A 25 4.72 -13.36 -8.47
C GLU A 25 5.03 -11.91 -8.07
N GLN A 26 5.37 -11.10 -9.07
CA GLN A 26 5.41 -9.66 -8.98
C GLN A 26 3.99 -9.20 -8.76
N VAL A 27 3.59 -9.19 -7.48
CA VAL A 27 2.52 -8.37 -6.95
C VAL A 27 2.62 -7.02 -7.66
N GLY A 28 1.63 -6.74 -8.51
CA GLY A 28 1.68 -5.76 -9.59
C GLY A 28 2.61 -4.59 -9.30
N ALA A 29 3.67 -4.48 -10.11
CA ALA A 29 4.55 -3.33 -10.05
C ALA A 29 3.70 -2.05 -10.09
N PRO A 30 3.87 -1.12 -9.14
CA PRO A 30 3.13 0.13 -9.18
C PRO A 30 3.34 0.79 -10.53
N THR A 31 2.26 1.32 -11.10
CA THR A 31 2.32 2.35 -12.14
C THR A 31 3.37 3.39 -11.72
N THR A 32 4.20 3.78 -12.69
CA THR A 32 5.41 4.62 -12.58
C THR A 32 5.60 5.33 -11.23
N ARG A 33 6.55 4.86 -10.41
CA ARG A 33 6.84 5.44 -9.10
C ARG A 33 7.38 6.86 -9.24
N ALA A 34 6.81 7.79 -8.49
CA ALA A 34 7.29 9.16 -8.41
C ALA A 34 8.60 9.24 -7.62
N GLY A 35 9.35 10.34 -7.81
CA GLY A 35 10.62 10.57 -7.13
C GLY A 35 11.82 9.78 -7.68
N GLN A 36 11.64 9.01 -8.75
CA GLN A 36 12.74 8.39 -9.47
C GLN A 36 13.38 9.41 -10.43
N PRO A 37 14.71 9.39 -10.61
CA PRO A 37 15.34 10.21 -11.63
C PRO A 37 14.80 9.85 -13.02
N LEU A 38 14.80 10.82 -13.93
CA LEU A 38 14.44 10.58 -15.33
C LEU A 38 15.27 9.44 -15.91
N ASN A 39 14.63 8.49 -16.61
CA ASN A 39 15.35 7.45 -17.32
C ASN A 39 16.09 8.08 -18.51
N PRO A 40 17.43 8.06 -18.56
CA PRO A 40 18.20 8.74 -19.59
C PRO A 40 17.95 8.16 -20.98
N ALA A 41 17.71 6.84 -21.09
CA ALA A 41 17.46 6.18 -22.37
C ALA A 41 16.08 6.56 -22.93
N GLU A 42 15.04 6.54 -22.09
CA GLU A 42 13.69 6.98 -22.48
C GLU A 42 13.67 8.47 -22.80
N THR A 43 14.36 9.29 -22.01
CA THR A 43 14.47 10.74 -22.25
C THR A 43 15.15 11.03 -23.59
N ALA A 44 16.27 10.35 -23.88
CA ALA A 44 16.95 10.49 -25.17
C ALA A 44 16.06 10.03 -26.34
N ALA A 45 15.34 8.92 -26.19
CA ALA A 45 14.40 8.44 -27.19
C ALA A 45 13.27 9.46 -27.46
N ARG A 46 12.70 10.08 -26.42
CA ARG A 46 11.70 11.15 -26.56
C ARG A 46 12.27 12.37 -27.29
N ILE A 47 13.47 12.83 -26.92
CA ILE A 47 14.11 13.97 -27.58
C ILE A 47 14.35 13.69 -29.07
N ALA A 48 14.82 12.48 -29.41
CA ALA A 48 15.00 12.06 -30.80
C ALA A 48 13.67 12.05 -31.56
N ALA A 49 12.59 11.54 -30.95
CA ALA A 49 11.25 11.54 -31.53
C ALA A 49 10.71 12.95 -31.77
N ILE A 50 10.91 13.89 -30.82
CA ILE A 50 10.55 15.30 -30.97
C ILE A 50 11.27 15.91 -32.17
N ASN A 51 12.59 15.72 -32.28
CA ASN A 51 13.39 16.29 -33.37
C ASN A 51 12.97 15.73 -34.73
N ALA A 52 12.73 14.43 -34.82
CA ALA A 52 12.25 13.79 -36.04
C ALA A 52 10.86 14.31 -36.44
N ALA A 53 9.92 14.38 -35.49
CA ALA A 53 8.58 14.90 -35.72
C ALA A 53 8.59 16.39 -36.13
N ALA A 54 9.44 17.21 -35.50
CA ALA A 54 9.60 18.61 -35.87
C ALA A 54 10.13 18.78 -37.30
N THR A 55 11.12 17.96 -37.69
CA THR A 55 11.67 17.96 -39.06
C THR A 55 10.61 17.55 -40.10
N LEU A 56 9.73 16.62 -39.73
CA LEU A 56 8.63 16.15 -40.57
C LEU A 56 7.38 17.05 -40.50
N GLY A 57 7.40 18.15 -39.73
CA GLY A 57 6.26 19.04 -39.54
C GLY A 57 5.08 18.44 -38.75
N ASN A 58 5.29 17.32 -38.03
CA ASN A 58 4.27 16.65 -37.25
C ASN A 58 4.15 17.28 -35.84
N GLN A 59 3.43 18.39 -35.76
CA GLN A 59 3.25 19.13 -34.51
C GLN A 59 2.51 18.33 -33.42
N ALA A 60 1.59 17.43 -33.81
CA ALA A 60 0.85 16.61 -32.86
C ALA A 60 1.79 15.70 -32.05
N VAL A 61 2.74 15.03 -32.73
CA VAL A 61 3.73 14.17 -32.08
C VAL A 61 4.71 14.98 -31.24
N VAL A 62 5.12 16.17 -31.71
CA VAL A 62 5.96 17.08 -30.90
C VAL A 62 5.26 17.42 -29.58
N GLN A 63 4.00 17.84 -29.65
CA GLN A 63 3.22 18.21 -28.48
C GLN A 63 3.05 17.03 -27.51
N GLU A 64 2.69 15.86 -28.03
CA GLU A 64 2.51 14.64 -27.24
C GLU A 64 3.79 14.26 -26.48
N GLN A 65 4.93 14.19 -27.18
CA GLN A 65 6.20 13.80 -26.58
C GLN A 65 6.69 14.84 -25.56
N PHE A 66 6.49 16.12 -25.84
CA PHE A 66 6.82 17.19 -24.90
C PHE A 66 5.96 17.13 -23.64
N THR A 67 4.65 16.93 -23.77
CA THR A 67 3.74 16.78 -22.62
C THR A 67 4.11 15.56 -21.78
N ALA A 68 4.46 14.44 -22.42
CA ALA A 68 4.89 13.25 -21.71
C ALA A 68 6.22 13.46 -20.97
N LEU A 69 7.22 14.08 -21.61
CA LEU A 69 8.49 14.44 -20.98
C LEU A 69 8.29 15.39 -19.79
N HIS A 70 7.43 16.39 -19.94
CA HIS A 70 7.08 17.31 -18.85
C HIS A 70 6.44 16.56 -17.67
N SER A 71 5.49 15.65 -17.93
CA SER A 71 4.90 14.79 -16.91
C SER A 71 5.96 13.93 -16.19
N ASP A 72 6.87 13.30 -16.93
CA ASP A 72 7.93 12.47 -16.37
C ASP A 72 8.86 13.31 -15.47
N MET A 73 9.18 14.55 -15.88
CA MET A 73 9.97 15.49 -15.09
C MET A 73 9.25 15.89 -13.79
N MET A 74 7.98 16.27 -13.87
CA MET A 74 7.18 16.64 -12.70
C MET A 74 7.11 15.50 -11.67
N LYS A 75 6.87 14.27 -12.15
CA LYS A 75 6.87 13.06 -11.31
C LYS A 75 8.23 12.79 -10.68
N SER A 76 9.32 12.99 -11.40
CA SER A 76 10.68 12.84 -10.85
C SER A 76 10.93 13.80 -9.68
N MET A 77 10.32 14.99 -9.71
CA MET A 77 10.36 16.00 -8.65
C MET A 77 9.31 15.77 -7.56
N ARG A 78 8.54 14.67 -7.61
CA ARG A 78 7.41 14.38 -6.72
C ARG A 78 6.34 15.48 -6.73
N LEU A 79 6.17 16.14 -7.86
CA LEU A 79 5.19 17.20 -8.02
C LEU A 79 3.91 16.63 -8.62
N GLN A 80 2.81 16.81 -7.89
CA GLN A 80 1.46 16.44 -8.30
C GLN A 80 1.02 17.20 -9.56
N ASP A 81 0.35 16.50 -10.48
CA ASP A 81 -0.41 17.10 -11.56
C ASP A 81 -1.82 17.49 -11.08
N VAL A 82 -2.01 18.79 -10.83
CA VAL A 82 -3.29 19.35 -10.36
C VAL A 82 -4.40 19.27 -11.40
N THR A 83 -4.07 19.13 -12.68
CA THR A 83 -5.06 19.06 -13.77
C THR A 83 -5.69 17.68 -13.88
N ARG A 84 -4.98 16.65 -13.39
CA ARG A 84 -5.43 15.27 -13.35
C ARG A 84 -5.83 14.83 -11.95
N ARG A 85 -6.38 15.73 -11.13
CA ARG A 85 -6.75 15.38 -9.76
C ARG A 85 -7.82 14.27 -9.73
N VAL A 86 -7.62 13.30 -8.84
CA VAL A 86 -8.60 12.24 -8.57
C VAL A 86 -9.90 12.83 -8.02
N ASP A 87 -11.03 12.48 -8.64
CA ASP A 87 -12.35 12.89 -8.16
C ASP A 87 -12.67 12.23 -6.80
N PRO A 88 -12.98 13.02 -5.74
CA PRO A 88 -13.16 12.48 -4.41
C PRO A 88 -14.30 11.46 -4.28
N GLU A 89 -15.44 11.71 -4.93
CA GLU A 89 -16.62 10.84 -4.81
C GLU A 89 -16.48 9.57 -5.64
N ALA A 90 -15.90 9.66 -6.84
CA ALA A 90 -15.56 8.51 -7.66
C ALA A 90 -14.58 7.60 -6.91
N ALA A 91 -13.51 8.17 -6.34
CA ALA A 91 -12.54 7.45 -5.52
C ALA A 91 -13.21 6.76 -4.33
N ARG A 92 -14.03 7.50 -3.58
CA ARG A 92 -14.79 6.96 -2.45
C ARG A 92 -15.66 5.78 -2.88
N SER A 93 -16.39 5.92 -3.99
CA SER A 93 -17.31 4.89 -4.50
C SER A 93 -16.59 3.61 -4.90
N ILE A 94 -15.44 3.70 -5.56
CA ILE A 94 -14.64 2.53 -5.99
C ILE A 94 -14.04 1.83 -4.78
N VAL A 95 -13.50 2.58 -3.82
CA VAL A 95 -12.90 1.99 -2.62
C VAL A 95 -13.95 1.32 -1.74
N LEU A 96 -15.17 1.87 -1.65
CA LEU A 96 -16.28 1.26 -0.90
C LEU A 96 -16.74 -0.10 -1.46
N GLN A 97 -16.45 -0.40 -2.73
CA GLN A 97 -16.78 -1.68 -3.36
C GLN A 97 -15.75 -2.77 -3.04
N MET A 98 -14.62 -2.43 -2.42
CA MET A 98 -13.58 -3.39 -2.07
C MET A 98 -14.01 -4.29 -0.90
N GLN A 99 -13.60 -5.55 -0.97
CA GLN A 99 -13.93 -6.51 0.08
C GLN A 99 -13.34 -6.07 1.42
N GLY A 100 -14.16 -6.14 2.47
CA GLY A 100 -13.74 -5.81 3.83
C GLY A 100 -13.63 -4.31 4.13
N VAL A 101 -13.77 -3.42 3.14
CA VAL A 101 -13.92 -1.97 3.39
C VAL A 101 -15.30 -1.68 3.99
N ARG A 102 -15.32 -0.93 5.09
CA ARG A 102 -16.54 -0.50 5.82
C ARG A 102 -16.85 0.97 5.67
N GLY A 103 -15.89 1.75 5.22
CA GLY A 103 -16.06 3.16 4.97
C GLY A 103 -14.86 3.73 4.23
N ALA A 104 -15.12 4.71 3.39
CA ALA A 104 -14.11 5.56 2.80
C ALA A 104 -14.61 7.01 2.90
N ALA A 105 -13.74 7.93 3.29
CA ALA A 105 -14.05 9.34 3.43
C ALA A 105 -12.81 10.19 3.19
N TRP A 106 -12.97 11.30 2.48
CA TRP A 106 -11.92 12.29 2.35
C TRP A 106 -11.85 13.16 3.59
N VAL A 107 -10.65 13.32 4.12
CA VAL A 107 -10.36 14.16 5.29
C VAL A 107 -10.04 15.57 4.83
N ASP A 108 -9.33 15.67 3.70
CA ASP A 108 -9.06 16.90 2.99
C ASP A 108 -8.86 16.60 1.49
N THR A 109 -8.21 17.50 0.76
CA THR A 109 -8.03 17.39 -0.68
C THR A 109 -7.08 16.29 -1.13
N GLN A 110 -6.22 15.78 -0.23
CA GLN A 110 -5.15 14.82 -0.52
C GLN A 110 -5.27 13.55 0.33
N ASN A 111 -5.95 13.62 1.48
CA ASN A 111 -6.01 12.52 2.44
C ASN A 111 -7.32 11.74 2.36
N LEU A 112 -7.23 10.48 1.95
CA LEU A 112 -8.34 9.52 1.94
C LEU A 112 -8.25 8.60 3.16
N LEU A 113 -9.25 8.64 4.03
CA LEU A 113 -9.40 7.70 5.15
C LEU A 113 -10.23 6.50 4.71
N VAL A 114 -9.69 5.31 4.91
CA VAL A 114 -10.33 4.02 4.60
C VAL A 114 -10.40 3.19 5.88
N ARG A 115 -11.60 2.69 6.17
CA ARG A 115 -11.90 1.86 7.33
C ARG A 115 -12.14 0.43 6.88
N VAL A 116 -11.41 -0.53 7.44
CA VAL A 116 -11.42 -1.95 7.05
C VAL A 116 -11.86 -2.87 8.20
N SER A 117 -12.33 -4.07 7.87
CA SER A 117 -12.94 -5.05 8.78
C SER A 117 -11.96 -6.08 9.33
N GLY A 118 -10.83 -5.66 9.89
CA GLY A 118 -9.88 -6.58 10.47
C GLY A 118 -8.43 -6.12 10.36
N PRO A 119 -7.55 -6.61 11.24
CA PRO A 119 -6.14 -6.24 11.25
C PRO A 119 -5.38 -6.73 10.02
N GLU A 120 -5.80 -7.85 9.40
CA GLU A 120 -5.20 -8.42 8.19
C GLU A 120 -5.37 -7.51 6.96
N LEU A 121 -6.47 -6.75 6.92
CA LEU A 121 -6.73 -5.76 5.87
C LEU A 121 -6.02 -4.43 6.11
N LYS A 122 -5.51 -4.19 7.33
CA LYS A 122 -4.65 -3.04 7.63
C LYS A 122 -3.22 -3.33 7.19
N SER A 123 -3.03 -3.49 5.88
CA SER A 123 -1.77 -3.93 5.28
C SER A 123 -1.38 -3.09 4.06
N TYR A 124 -0.09 -3.15 3.68
CA TYR A 124 0.39 -2.54 2.44
C TYR A 124 -0.21 -3.19 1.18
N ALA A 125 -0.64 -4.44 1.26
CA ALA A 125 -1.32 -5.11 0.15
C ALA A 125 -2.66 -4.43 -0.15
N THR A 126 -3.47 -4.16 0.87
CA THR A 126 -4.74 -3.44 0.72
C THR A 126 -4.51 -1.99 0.26
N LEU A 127 -3.49 -1.32 0.77
CA LEU A 127 -3.08 0.00 0.25
C LEU A 127 -2.73 -0.04 -1.25
N ASN A 128 -1.93 -1.02 -1.68
CA ASN A 128 -1.57 -1.19 -3.09
C ASN A 128 -2.80 -1.44 -3.96
N GLU A 129 -3.75 -2.26 -3.49
CA GLU A 129 -5.01 -2.50 -4.20
C GLU A 129 -5.84 -1.21 -4.33
N ILE A 130 -5.96 -0.43 -3.24
CA ILE A 130 -6.65 0.87 -3.28
C ILE A 130 -5.97 1.77 -4.32
N CYS A 131 -4.65 1.93 -4.24
CA CYS A 131 -3.92 2.80 -5.16
C CYS A 131 -4.04 2.38 -6.62
N SER A 132 -4.00 1.07 -6.90
CA SER A 132 -4.22 0.53 -8.25
C SER A 132 -5.62 0.84 -8.78
N ARG A 133 -6.65 0.80 -7.92
CA ARG A 133 -8.03 1.16 -8.30
C ARG A 133 -8.24 2.66 -8.49
N LEU A 134 -7.43 3.51 -7.85
CA LEU A 134 -7.48 4.96 -8.00
C LEU A 134 -6.71 5.47 -9.22
N ASP A 135 -5.71 4.72 -9.71
CA ASP A 135 -4.85 5.09 -10.84
C ASP A 135 -5.63 5.50 -12.10
N PRO A 136 -6.73 4.84 -12.50
CA PRO A 136 -7.51 5.25 -13.67
C PRO A 136 -8.26 6.57 -13.48
N LEU A 137 -8.48 7.00 -12.23
CA LEU A 137 -9.25 8.21 -11.93
C LEU A 137 -8.43 9.50 -12.03
N GLY A 138 -7.10 9.42 -12.01
CA GLY A 138 -6.25 10.60 -12.02
C GLY A 138 -4.84 10.35 -11.49
N ASP A 139 -4.14 11.45 -11.21
CA ASP A 139 -2.82 11.43 -10.60
C ASP A 139 -2.91 11.11 -9.12
N THR A 140 -2.54 9.88 -8.80
CA THR A 140 -2.52 9.33 -7.44
C THR A 140 -1.35 9.83 -6.59
N LEU A 141 -0.40 10.59 -7.17
CA LEU A 141 0.66 11.26 -6.39
C LEU A 141 0.08 12.30 -5.42
N GLY A 142 -1.08 12.87 -5.75
CA GLY A 142 -1.82 13.78 -4.86
C GLY A 142 -2.68 13.06 -3.81
N VAL A 143 -2.60 11.73 -3.69
CA VAL A 143 -3.45 10.93 -2.79
C VAL A 143 -2.61 10.16 -1.77
N THR A 144 -2.87 10.48 -0.50
CA THR A 144 -2.37 9.77 0.66
C THR A 144 -3.50 9.00 1.30
N VAL A 145 -3.34 7.67 1.35
CA VAL A 145 -4.35 6.76 1.86
C VAL A 145 -4.01 6.40 3.30
N ASN A 146 -5.02 6.48 4.17
CA ASN A 146 -4.95 6.23 5.60
C ASN A 146 -5.86 5.06 5.95
N LEU A 147 -5.31 3.91 6.35
CA LEU A 147 -6.08 2.71 6.71
C LEU A 147 -6.27 2.59 8.21
N GLN A 148 -7.51 2.37 8.64
CA GLN A 148 -7.87 2.07 10.03
C GLN A 148 -8.69 0.78 10.12
N ASP A 149 -8.37 -0.05 11.10
CA ASP A 149 -9.16 -1.23 11.44
C ASP A 149 -10.29 -0.85 12.41
N VAL A 150 -11.54 -1.08 12.02
CA VAL A 150 -12.71 -0.76 12.87
C VAL A 150 -12.98 -1.81 13.94
N THR A 151 -12.33 -2.96 13.86
CA THR A 151 -12.47 -4.06 14.82
C THR A 151 -11.43 -3.97 15.95
N ALA A 152 -10.52 -3.00 15.87
CA ALA A 152 -9.49 -2.75 16.86
C ALA A 152 -10.09 -2.49 18.25
N THR A 153 -9.78 -3.37 19.19
CA THR A 153 -10.20 -3.26 20.61
C THR A 153 -9.09 -2.74 21.52
N THR A 154 -7.87 -2.59 21.00
CA THR A 154 -6.69 -2.11 21.73
C THR A 154 -6.16 -0.83 21.10
N GLY A 155 -5.59 0.06 21.92
CA GLY A 155 -5.07 1.35 21.44
C GLY A 155 -4.02 1.24 20.32
N ASP A 156 -3.23 0.16 20.31
CA ASP A 156 -2.23 -0.08 19.25
C ASP A 156 -2.85 -0.62 17.96
N ALA A 157 -3.97 -1.33 18.06
CA ALA A 157 -4.71 -1.79 16.89
C ALA A 157 -5.43 -0.64 16.17
N VAL A 158 -5.74 0.47 16.87
CA VAL A 158 -6.37 1.67 16.31
C VAL A 158 -5.41 2.51 15.45
N ASN A 159 -4.10 2.24 15.49
CA ASN A 159 -3.11 2.99 14.72
C ASN A 159 -3.42 2.98 13.22
N THR A 160 -3.27 4.15 12.61
CA THR A 160 -3.49 4.35 11.18
C THR A 160 -2.26 3.91 10.38
N LEU A 161 -2.48 3.11 9.34
CA LEU A 161 -1.44 2.79 8.35
C LEU A 161 -1.55 3.78 7.18
N THR A 162 -0.55 4.63 7.01
CA THR A 162 -0.59 5.73 6.03
C THR A 162 0.46 5.54 4.93
N ARG A 163 0.08 5.79 3.67
CA ARG A 163 1.03 5.84 2.54
C ARG A 163 0.49 6.65 1.35
N ASN A 164 1.39 7.36 0.66
CA ASN A 164 1.12 7.94 -0.65
C ASN A 164 1.15 6.88 -1.77
N CYS A 165 0.23 6.96 -2.73
CA CYS A 165 0.07 5.91 -3.73
C CYS A 165 1.23 5.72 -4.72
N GLN A 166 2.03 6.75 -5.00
CA GLN A 166 3.15 6.67 -5.96
C GLN A 166 4.53 6.65 -5.30
N LEU A 167 4.61 6.84 -3.98
CA LEU A 167 5.88 6.97 -3.25
C LEU A 167 6.17 5.76 -2.35
N MET A 168 7.41 5.66 -1.87
CA MET A 168 7.78 4.63 -0.91
C MET A 168 7.12 4.89 0.46
N PRO A 169 6.96 3.86 1.31
CA PRO A 169 6.52 4.07 2.68
C PRO A 169 7.38 5.11 3.41
N GLY A 170 6.74 6.12 4.00
CA GLY A 170 7.41 7.22 4.71
C GLY A 170 7.82 8.42 3.83
N GLU A 171 7.65 8.34 2.51
CA GLU A 171 7.88 9.46 1.60
C GLU A 171 6.60 10.27 1.36
N GLN A 172 6.78 11.55 0.99
CA GLN A 172 5.70 12.52 0.76
C GLN A 172 5.91 13.26 -0.55
N ALA A 173 4.80 13.70 -1.16
CA ALA A 173 4.85 14.53 -2.34
C ALA A 173 5.42 15.91 -2.00
N PHE A 174 5.97 16.60 -2.99
CA PHE A 174 6.51 17.94 -2.79
C PHE A 174 5.39 18.89 -2.36
N ALA A 175 5.61 19.65 -1.29
CA ALA A 175 4.63 20.54 -0.64
C ALA A 175 3.39 19.84 -0.04
N GLU A 176 3.42 18.51 0.14
CA GLU A 176 2.41 17.82 0.94
C GLU A 176 2.54 18.19 2.41
N MET A 177 1.42 18.52 3.05
CA MET A 177 1.39 18.76 4.49
C MET A 177 1.23 17.43 5.23
N PRO A 178 2.16 17.03 6.12
CA PRO A 178 2.02 15.81 6.89
C PRO A 178 0.77 15.90 7.78
N ARG A 179 -0.16 14.95 7.61
CA ARG A 179 -1.30 14.79 8.51
C ARG A 179 -1.03 13.66 9.48
N LYS A 180 -1.04 13.97 10.78
CA LYS A 180 -1.12 12.95 11.82
C LYS A 180 -2.60 12.62 12.02
N MET A 181 -2.99 11.44 11.54
CA MET A 181 -4.36 10.92 11.67
C MET A 181 -4.62 10.24 13.02
N ASP A 182 -3.55 9.86 13.72
CA ASP A 182 -3.65 9.28 15.05
C ASP A 182 -3.84 10.38 16.10
N VAL A 183 -4.92 10.25 16.88
CA VAL A 183 -5.31 11.21 17.93
C VAL A 183 -4.34 11.17 19.12
N ILE A 184 -3.60 10.07 19.30
CA ILE A 184 -2.71 9.86 20.44
C ILE A 184 -1.30 9.55 19.95
N ASP A 185 -0.34 10.34 20.43
CA ASP A 185 1.09 10.14 20.15
C ASP A 185 1.54 8.72 20.57
N PRO A 186 2.40 8.05 19.78
CA PRO A 186 2.92 6.72 20.13
C PRO A 186 3.52 6.64 21.54
N GLU A 187 4.18 7.69 22.02
CA GLU A 187 4.79 7.72 23.34
C GLU A 187 3.73 7.74 24.45
N LEU A 188 2.69 8.56 24.27
CA LEU A 188 1.53 8.62 25.17
C LEU A 188 0.79 7.28 25.21
N ARG A 189 0.61 6.61 24.05
CA ARG A 189 0.03 5.25 24.02
C ARG A 189 0.88 4.25 24.78
N ALA A 190 2.19 4.25 24.58
CA ALA A 190 3.09 3.36 25.31
C ALA A 190 3.03 3.61 26.83
N GLN A 191 2.91 4.87 27.25
CA GLN A 191 2.70 5.22 28.64
C GLN A 191 1.36 4.71 29.18
N HIS A 192 0.26 4.90 28.44
CA HIS A 192 -1.05 4.38 28.82
C HIS A 192 -1.08 2.86 28.92
N ALA A 193 -0.40 2.15 28.00
CA ALA A 193 -0.28 0.70 28.03
C ALA A 193 0.47 0.22 29.29
N ARG A 194 1.60 0.87 29.63
CA ARG A 194 2.35 0.59 30.88
C ARG A 194 1.49 0.86 32.12
N ASN A 195 0.77 1.98 32.15
CA ASN A 195 -0.10 2.33 33.27
C ASN A 195 -1.26 1.33 33.44
N ALA A 196 -1.88 0.89 32.34
CA ALA A 196 -2.93 -0.12 32.36
C ALA A 196 -2.42 -1.49 32.83
N ALA A 197 -1.23 -1.90 32.39
CA ALA A 197 -0.58 -3.12 32.85
C ALA A 197 -0.29 -3.09 34.36
N ASN A 198 0.24 -1.96 34.86
CA ASN A 198 0.52 -1.77 36.27
C ASN A 198 -0.76 -1.80 37.13
N ALA A 199 -1.84 -1.15 36.67
CA ALA A 199 -3.13 -1.16 37.36
C ALA A 199 -3.74 -2.56 37.45
N ARG A 200 -3.65 -3.36 36.39
CA ARG A 200 -4.11 -4.76 36.38
C ARG A 200 -3.30 -5.62 37.37
N SER A 201 -1.97 -5.48 37.36
CA SER A 201 -1.09 -6.22 38.29
C SER A 201 -1.32 -5.83 39.75
N GLY A 202 -1.59 -4.55 40.03
CA GLY A 202 -1.94 -4.08 41.38
C GLY A 202 -3.26 -4.65 41.88
N ASN A 203 -4.29 -4.71 41.03
CA ASN A 203 -5.58 -5.31 41.38
C ASN A 203 -5.48 -6.81 41.66
N VAL A 204 -4.74 -7.58 40.86
CA VAL A 204 -4.54 -9.02 41.09
C VAL A 204 -3.86 -9.28 42.43
N LYS A 205 -2.87 -8.45 42.80
CA LYS A 205 -2.17 -8.59 44.08
C LYS A 205 -3.09 -8.28 45.26
N SER A 206 -3.85 -7.18 45.17
CA SER A 206 -4.83 -6.81 46.18
C SER A 206 -5.91 -7.87 46.37
N GLN A 207 -6.46 -8.43 45.29
CA GLN A 207 -7.51 -9.45 45.35
C GLN A 207 -7.01 -10.77 45.96
N ASN A 208 -5.76 -11.15 45.70
CA ASN A 208 -5.12 -12.29 46.35
C ASN A 208 -4.90 -12.06 47.85
N ASP A 209 -4.47 -10.86 48.24
CA ASP A 209 -4.24 -10.49 49.64
C ASP A 209 -5.56 -10.46 50.45
N TYR A 210 -6.65 -9.95 49.87
CA TYR A 210 -7.99 -10.04 50.46
C TYR A 210 -8.46 -11.48 50.61
N SER A 211 -8.29 -12.33 49.58
CA SER A 211 -8.72 -13.73 49.68
C SER A 211 -7.96 -14.53 50.76
N LYS A 212 -6.67 -14.23 50.99
CA LYS A 212 -5.90 -14.87 52.06
C LYS A 212 -6.35 -14.39 53.45
N GLY A 213 -6.63 -13.09 53.59
CA GLY A 213 -7.16 -12.53 54.83
C GLY A 213 -8.53 -13.09 55.18
N ASP A 214 -9.42 -13.19 54.19
CA ASP A 214 -10.76 -13.75 54.36
C ASP A 214 -10.73 -15.26 54.66
N GLN A 215 -9.83 -16.01 54.00
CA GLN A 215 -9.65 -17.44 54.29
C GLN A 215 -9.15 -17.66 55.73
N ALA A 216 -8.19 -16.87 56.19
CA ALA A 216 -7.70 -16.95 57.57
C ALA A 216 -8.78 -16.58 58.61
N ALA A 217 -9.72 -15.69 58.26
CA ALA A 217 -10.85 -15.35 59.11
C ALA A 217 -11.88 -16.48 59.18
N ILE A 218 -12.15 -17.18 58.07
CA ILE A 218 -13.03 -18.35 58.01
C ILE A 218 -12.42 -19.51 58.81
N ASP A 219 -11.12 -19.78 58.66
CA ASP A 219 -10.42 -20.86 59.35
C ASP A 219 -10.29 -20.62 60.87
N ALA A 220 -10.47 -19.39 61.34
CA ALA A 220 -10.42 -19.02 62.75
C ALA A 220 -11.77 -19.14 63.48
N ILE A 221 -12.85 -19.50 62.78
CA ILE A 221 -14.15 -19.74 63.41
C ILE A 221 -14.12 -21.15 64.02
N PRO A 222 -14.16 -21.30 65.35
CA PRO A 222 -14.19 -22.61 65.97
C PRO A 222 -15.48 -23.32 65.57
N GLU A 223 -15.38 -24.55 65.03
CA GLU A 223 -16.54 -25.40 64.78
C GLU A 223 -17.33 -25.56 66.08
N MET A 224 -18.58 -25.09 66.06
CA MET A 224 -19.54 -25.26 67.15
C MET A 224 -20.45 -26.44 66.89
#